data_AF-A0A368GGL3-F1
#
_entry.id   AF-A0A368GGL3-F1
#
_cell.length_a   1.000
_cell.length_b   1.000
_cell.length_c   1.000
_cell.angle_alpha   90.00
_cell.angle_beta   90.00
_cell.angle_gamma   90.00
#
_symmetry.space_group_name_H-M   'P 1'
#
loop_
_entity.id
_entity.type
_entity.pdbx_description
1 polymer ?
#
loop_
_entity_poly.entity_id
_entity_poly.type
_entity_poly.pdbx_seq_one_letter_code
_entity_poly.pdbx_strand_id
1 'polypeptide(L)'
;MVLAPQHCRIGNDFRLCFERILRLTCKIRQGHRIQWTCKFATTYFRMRLFEKFRWKKITILQSVEEVFTSTAKDLEELGRRKGIRVERQSFYGDPTDAMKTLRRQDARVIVGLFYVTEARKVLCQAYHHKLYGRKYTWFFIGWYADTWYIPPPEEHLNCTAEQMAEAAQYHFTTESVMLSRDENATISGMTGREFQARLTAMLSPDSDPANTGGFPEAPLAYDAVWALALAFNCTRNRLPEGVRLEQFTYDNQMMADILFDCIKNTLFRGVSGRVMFSDSGDRIARTQIEQMQNGKYVVMGFYDTTTQELEWYGKEQWYSTKGPPPDSTIIRESILTVASELYYAVAVFAFIGLALAAGTFIFNNKYAFRGILEPSMLKQH
;
A
#
# COMPACT_ATOMS: atom_id res chain seq x y z
N MET A 1 28.65 12.91 -44.87
CA MET A 1 29.35 11.61 -44.97
C MET A 1 28.46 10.57 -44.31
N VAL A 2 27.43 10.12 -45.04
CA VAL A 2 27.35 8.79 -45.67
C VAL A 2 27.64 7.67 -44.67
N LEU A 3 26.59 6.94 -44.27
CA LEU A 3 26.54 5.48 -44.30
C LEU A 3 25.06 5.06 -44.28
N ALA A 4 24.63 4.42 -45.36
CA ALA A 4 23.31 3.83 -45.54
C ALA A 4 23.17 2.51 -44.74
N PRO A 5 21.96 2.06 -44.36
CA PRO A 5 21.77 0.78 -43.72
C PRO A 5 21.55 -0.32 -44.76
N GLN A 6 22.51 -1.24 -44.89
CA GLN A 6 22.34 -2.51 -45.60
C GLN A 6 22.15 -3.65 -44.59
N HIS A 7 21.16 -4.50 -44.89
CA HIS A 7 20.98 -5.89 -44.42
C HIS A 7 20.74 -6.14 -42.92
N CYS A 8 19.45 -6.19 -42.51
CA CYS A 8 19.02 -7.01 -41.38
C CYS A 8 18.84 -8.46 -41.83
N ARG A 9 19.74 -9.36 -41.42
CA ARG A 9 19.55 -10.82 -41.52
C ARG A 9 18.76 -11.32 -40.32
N ILE A 10 17.82 -12.22 -40.61
CA ILE A 10 16.94 -12.94 -39.67
C ILE A 10 17.81 -13.70 -38.65
N GLY A 11 17.66 -13.40 -37.36
CA GLY A 11 18.31 -14.18 -36.29
C GLY A 11 18.42 -13.44 -34.95
N ASN A 12 19.01 -12.24 -34.94
CA ASN A 12 19.29 -11.50 -33.70
C ASN A 12 18.40 -10.27 -33.46
N ASP A 13 17.60 -9.85 -34.45
CA ASP A 13 16.76 -8.65 -34.36
C ASP A 13 15.41 -8.87 -33.66
N PHE A 14 15.00 -10.12 -33.38
CA PHE A 14 13.74 -10.35 -32.68
C PHE A 14 13.79 -9.74 -31.28
N ARG A 15 14.92 -9.81 -30.58
CA ARG A 15 15.11 -9.22 -29.24
C ARG A 15 15.03 -7.69 -29.25
N LEU A 16 15.62 -7.04 -30.27
CA LEU A 16 15.61 -5.58 -30.46
C LEU A 16 14.26 -5.04 -30.96
N CYS A 17 13.54 -5.81 -31.77
CA CYS A 17 12.18 -5.48 -32.19
C CYS A 17 11.17 -5.70 -31.05
N PHE A 18 11.34 -6.75 -30.24
CA PHE A 18 10.53 -7.03 -29.06
C PHE A 18 10.72 -5.97 -27.97
N GLU A 19 11.96 -5.53 -27.73
CA GLU A 19 12.27 -4.38 -26.85
C GLU A 19 11.68 -3.05 -27.35
N ARG A 20 11.32 -2.93 -28.64
CA ARG A 20 10.69 -1.74 -29.21
C ARG A 20 9.17 -1.82 -29.22
N ILE A 21 8.58 -2.99 -29.40
CA ILE A 21 7.11 -3.16 -29.40
C ILE A 21 6.54 -3.14 -27.97
N LEU A 22 7.29 -3.63 -26.97
CA LEU A 22 6.94 -3.42 -25.56
C LEU A 22 6.92 -1.93 -25.16
N ARG A 23 7.53 -1.00 -25.93
CA ARG A 23 7.54 0.46 -25.60
C ARG A 23 6.19 1.16 -25.75
N LEU A 24 5.13 0.47 -26.18
CA LEU A 24 3.84 1.09 -26.49
C LEU A 24 2.78 1.05 -25.37
N THR A 25 3.06 0.47 -24.20
CA THR A 25 2.01 0.18 -23.19
C THR A 25 2.14 0.88 -21.83
N CYS A 26 2.91 1.96 -21.70
CA CYS A 26 2.87 2.83 -20.52
C CYS A 26 3.65 4.12 -20.78
N LYS A 27 2.98 5.27 -21.00
CA LYS A 27 3.64 6.55 -21.27
C LYS A 27 3.37 7.57 -20.17
N ILE A 28 4.35 7.77 -19.29
CA ILE A 28 4.53 9.07 -18.62
C ILE A 28 5.65 9.80 -19.37
N ARG A 29 5.31 10.92 -19.99
CA ARG A 29 6.23 11.73 -20.78
C ARG A 29 6.90 12.78 -19.89
N GLN A 30 8.06 12.51 -19.29
CA GLN A 30 9.10 13.50 -18.97
C GLN A 30 10.50 12.85 -18.91
N GLY A 31 11.47 13.41 -19.64
CA GLY A 31 12.91 13.23 -19.40
C GLY A 31 13.53 11.84 -19.58
N HIS A 32 13.96 11.51 -20.80
CA HIS A 32 15.06 10.60 -21.21
C HIS A 32 15.43 9.30 -20.43
N ARG A 33 14.55 8.69 -19.63
CA ARG A 33 14.61 7.27 -19.22
C ARG A 33 13.20 6.69 -19.13
N ILE A 34 13.00 5.54 -19.78
CA ILE A 34 11.73 4.80 -19.74
C ILE A 34 11.89 3.71 -18.69
N GLN A 35 11.16 3.82 -17.57
CA GLN A 35 11.15 2.82 -16.51
C GLN A 35 9.74 2.26 -16.33
N TRP A 36 9.63 0.94 -16.46
CA TRP A 36 8.41 0.14 -16.51
C TRP A 36 7.74 0.09 -15.14
N THR A 37 6.52 0.61 -14.99
CA THR A 37 5.80 0.45 -13.72
C THR A 37 4.30 0.46 -13.93
N CYS A 38 3.63 -0.57 -13.40
CA CYS A 38 2.18 -0.60 -13.15
C CYS A 38 1.82 0.38 -12.00
N LYS A 39 2.15 1.67 -12.19
CA LYS A 39 2.07 2.74 -11.16
C LYS A 39 0.65 2.96 -10.66
N PHE A 40 -0.33 2.99 -11.58
CA PHE A 40 -1.68 3.46 -11.29
C PHE A 40 -2.55 2.49 -10.50
N ALA A 41 -2.45 1.17 -10.74
CA ALA A 41 -3.36 0.21 -10.11
C ALA A 41 -3.20 0.16 -8.59
N THR A 42 -1.97 0.33 -8.09
CA THR A 42 -1.70 0.09 -6.66
C THR A 42 -2.14 1.20 -5.71
N THR A 43 -2.43 2.40 -6.21
CA THR A 43 -2.78 3.56 -5.37
C THR A 43 -4.28 3.56 -5.02
N TYR A 44 -5.14 3.25 -5.99
CA TYR A 44 -6.60 3.27 -5.81
C TYR A 44 -7.10 2.23 -4.82
N PHE A 45 -6.58 1.00 -4.89
CA PHE A 45 -7.04 -0.04 -3.96
C PHE A 45 -6.61 0.27 -2.52
N ARG A 46 -5.40 0.81 -2.29
CA ARG A 46 -4.93 1.17 -0.94
C ARG A 46 -5.89 2.13 -0.28
N MET A 47 -6.33 3.14 -1.03
CA MET A 47 -7.36 4.08 -0.58
C MET A 47 -8.67 3.37 -0.22
N ARG A 48 -9.07 2.36 -1.00
CA ARG A 48 -10.29 1.61 -0.71
C ARG A 48 -10.16 0.75 0.55
N LEU A 49 -8.99 0.21 0.82
CA LEU A 49 -8.68 -0.47 2.08
C LEU A 49 -8.67 0.48 3.28
N PHE A 50 -8.10 1.68 3.11
CA PHE A 50 -8.07 2.69 4.17
C PHE A 50 -9.49 3.14 4.55
N GLU A 51 -10.38 3.30 3.58
CA GLU A 51 -11.80 3.56 3.81
C GLU A 51 -12.50 2.39 4.53
N LYS A 52 -12.22 1.14 4.12
CA LYS A 52 -12.80 -0.07 4.74
C LYS A 52 -12.44 -0.15 6.23
N PHE A 53 -11.18 0.09 6.59
CA PHE A 53 -10.70 0.05 7.98
C PHE A 53 -10.86 1.37 8.74
N ARG A 54 -11.47 2.39 8.11
CA ARG A 54 -11.71 3.73 8.68
C ARG A 54 -10.43 4.44 9.13
N TRP A 55 -9.32 4.22 8.45
CA TRP A 55 -8.08 4.96 8.69
C TRP A 55 -8.09 6.29 7.95
N LYS A 56 -7.72 7.35 8.67
CA LYS A 56 -7.67 8.75 8.23
C LYS A 56 -6.28 9.36 8.32
N LYS A 57 -5.35 8.76 9.08
CA LYS A 57 -3.93 9.16 9.16
C LYS A 57 -3.03 8.03 8.68
N ILE A 58 -2.19 8.31 7.69
CA ILE A 58 -1.33 7.32 7.03
C ILE A 58 0.05 7.93 6.82
N THR A 59 1.09 7.12 6.97
CA THR A 59 2.46 7.57 6.75
C THR A 59 3.14 6.71 5.67
N ILE A 60 3.70 7.36 4.67
CA ILE A 60 4.50 6.72 3.62
C ILE A 60 5.97 6.78 4.05
N LEU A 61 6.65 5.64 4.01
CA LEU A 61 8.10 5.54 4.10
C LEU A 61 8.64 5.07 2.75
N GLN A 62 9.45 5.91 2.09
CA GLN A 62 10.00 5.59 0.76
C GLN A 62 11.52 5.67 0.70
N SER A 63 12.13 4.86 -0.17
CA SER A 63 13.49 5.16 -0.65
C SER A 63 13.44 6.25 -1.73
N VAL A 64 14.55 6.98 -1.90
CA VAL A 64 14.66 8.07 -2.91
C VAL A 64 14.91 7.50 -4.30
N GLU A 65 13.92 6.77 -4.82
CA GLU A 65 13.87 6.29 -6.20
C GLU A 65 12.76 7.00 -6.97
N GLU A 66 12.93 7.18 -8.28
CA GLU A 66 11.97 7.89 -9.12
C GLU A 66 10.60 7.19 -9.10
N VAL A 67 10.61 5.86 -9.21
CA VAL A 67 9.41 5.03 -9.20
C VAL A 67 8.59 5.27 -7.93
N PHE A 68 9.21 5.17 -6.75
CA PHE A 68 8.51 5.32 -5.47
C PHE A 68 8.09 6.77 -5.20
N THR A 69 8.90 7.74 -5.62
CA THR A 69 8.57 9.16 -5.49
C THR A 69 7.30 9.53 -6.25
N SER A 70 7.14 9.02 -7.48
CA SER A 70 5.90 9.24 -8.24
C SER A 70 4.68 8.57 -7.59
N THR A 71 4.80 7.31 -7.16
CA THR A 71 3.72 6.59 -6.50
C THR A 71 3.29 7.25 -5.19
N ALA A 72 4.24 7.75 -4.39
CA ALA A 72 3.93 8.44 -3.15
C ALA A 72 3.19 9.75 -3.38
N LYS A 73 3.57 10.51 -4.42
CA LYS A 73 2.87 11.74 -4.82
C LYS A 73 1.42 11.46 -5.22
N ASP A 74 1.19 10.40 -6.00
CA ASP A 74 -0.16 9.99 -6.40
C ASP A 74 -1.01 9.56 -5.19
N LEU A 75 -0.42 8.83 -4.24
CA LEU A 75 -1.09 8.41 -3.00
C LEU A 75 -1.42 9.61 -2.10
N GLU A 76 -0.53 10.58 -2.01
CA GLU A 76 -0.76 11.83 -1.26
C GLU A 76 -1.90 12.66 -1.89
N GLU A 77 -1.87 12.84 -3.21
CA GLU A 77 -2.91 13.60 -3.91
C GLU A 77 -4.29 12.93 -3.80
N LEU A 78 -4.35 11.61 -3.99
CA LEU A 78 -5.59 10.85 -3.87
C LEU A 78 -6.11 10.82 -2.42
N GLY A 79 -5.20 10.71 -1.44
CA GLY A 79 -5.52 10.80 -0.02
C GLY A 79 -6.18 12.13 0.33
N ARG A 80 -5.58 13.24 -0.13
CA ARG A 80 -6.13 14.59 0.07
C ARG A 80 -7.55 14.73 -0.51
N ARG A 81 -7.80 14.20 -1.70
CA ARG A 81 -9.14 14.20 -2.33
C ARG A 81 -10.18 13.41 -1.53
N LYS A 82 -9.76 12.35 -0.83
CA LYS A 82 -10.62 11.48 -0.01
C LYS A 82 -10.67 11.87 1.48
N GLY A 83 -10.06 12.98 1.86
CA GLY A 83 -10.00 13.44 3.25
C GLY A 83 -9.20 12.50 4.17
N ILE A 84 -8.16 11.87 3.63
CA ILE A 84 -7.17 11.06 4.35
C ILE A 84 -5.87 11.87 4.41
N ARG A 85 -5.35 12.10 5.62
CA ARG A 85 -4.07 12.78 5.85
C ARG A 85 -2.93 11.79 5.60
N VAL A 86 -2.14 12.07 4.56
CA VAL A 86 -0.98 11.28 4.17
C VAL A 86 0.28 12.09 4.48
N GLU A 87 1.17 11.53 5.29
CA GLU A 87 2.48 12.13 5.60
C GLU A 87 3.58 11.31 4.93
N ARG A 88 4.62 11.97 4.40
CA ARG A 88 5.70 11.28 3.67
C ARG A 88 7.03 11.45 4.41
N GLN A 89 7.74 10.33 4.59
CA GLN A 89 9.12 10.26 5.06
C GLN A 89 9.95 9.55 3.99
N SER A 90 11.17 10.03 3.76
CA SER A 90 12.09 9.43 2.79
C SER A 90 13.45 9.16 3.42
N PHE A 91 14.14 8.12 2.95
CA PHE A 91 15.50 7.80 3.36
C PHE A 91 16.36 7.40 2.16
N TYR A 92 17.68 7.51 2.31
CA TYR A 92 18.67 7.07 1.34
C TYR A 92 19.73 6.23 2.06
N GLY A 93 19.89 4.97 1.66
CA GLY A 93 20.83 4.04 2.29
C GLY A 93 20.37 3.50 3.65
N ASP A 94 20.51 4.29 4.72
CA ASP A 94 20.16 3.90 6.11
C ASP A 94 18.79 4.47 6.53
N PRO A 95 17.81 3.61 6.89
CA PRO A 95 16.48 4.06 7.32
C PRO A 95 16.39 4.51 8.79
N THR A 96 17.45 4.39 9.59
CA THR A 96 17.40 4.57 11.06
C THR A 96 16.75 5.89 11.51
N ASP A 97 17.14 7.03 10.93
CA ASP A 97 16.58 8.33 11.32
C ASP A 97 15.13 8.55 10.85
N ALA A 98 14.76 7.96 9.71
CA ALA A 98 13.37 7.92 9.26
C ALA A 98 12.52 7.10 10.24
N MET A 99 13.02 5.96 10.72
CA MET A 99 12.33 5.11 11.71
C MET A 99 12.14 5.81 13.05
N LYS A 100 13.15 6.54 13.56
CA LYS A 100 12.99 7.40 14.75
C LYS A 100 11.91 8.46 14.54
N THR A 101 11.80 9.01 13.33
CA THR A 101 10.78 10.02 13.00
C THR A 101 9.38 9.42 12.96
N LEU A 102 9.19 8.24 12.36
CA LEU A 102 7.91 7.52 12.41
C LEU A 102 7.44 7.27 13.84
N ARG A 103 8.36 6.85 14.72
CA ARG A 103 8.07 6.65 16.14
C ARG A 103 7.65 7.94 16.84
N ARG A 104 8.36 9.05 16.59
CA ARG A 104 8.02 10.38 17.15
C ARG A 104 6.66 10.87 16.66
N GLN A 105 6.27 10.53 15.44
CA GLN A 105 4.99 10.94 14.84
C GLN A 105 3.79 10.06 15.24
N ASP A 106 4.01 9.01 16.05
CA ASP A 106 3.03 7.95 16.34
C ASP A 106 2.39 7.43 15.03
N ALA A 107 3.22 7.13 14.03
CA ALA A 107 2.77 6.60 12.75
C ALA A 107 2.36 5.13 12.92
N ARG A 108 1.07 4.83 12.74
CA ARG A 108 0.51 3.49 12.99
C ARG A 108 0.16 2.70 11.73
N VAL A 109 -0.28 3.38 10.68
CA VAL A 109 -0.53 2.79 9.37
C VAL A 109 0.58 3.26 8.43
N ILE A 110 1.48 2.34 8.08
CA ILE A 110 2.72 2.67 7.39
C ILE A 110 2.75 1.98 6.03
N VAL A 111 3.01 2.75 4.97
CA VAL A 111 3.16 2.26 3.59
C VAL A 111 4.62 2.33 3.19
N GLY A 112 5.26 1.17 3.02
CA GLY A 112 6.65 1.03 2.60
C GLY A 112 6.79 0.97 1.08
N LEU A 113 7.58 1.89 0.50
CA LEU A 113 7.89 1.95 -0.92
C LEU A 113 9.41 1.95 -1.13
N PHE A 114 9.99 0.77 -1.28
CA PHE A 114 11.43 0.57 -1.45
C PHE A 114 11.67 -0.78 -2.15
N TYR A 115 12.92 -1.15 -2.46
CA TYR A 115 13.27 -2.48 -2.97
C TYR A 115 13.53 -3.47 -1.83
N VAL A 116 13.71 -4.74 -2.18
CA VAL A 116 13.78 -5.86 -1.22
C VAL A 116 14.92 -5.72 -0.19
N THR A 117 16.09 -5.24 -0.61
CA THR A 117 17.26 -5.07 0.27
C THR A 117 17.02 -3.97 1.30
N GLU A 118 16.47 -2.83 0.89
CA GLU A 118 16.06 -1.77 1.80
C GLU A 118 14.89 -2.20 2.69
N ALA A 119 13.97 -3.03 2.18
CA ALA A 119 12.86 -3.57 2.96
C ALA A 119 13.36 -4.35 4.17
N ARG A 120 14.38 -5.18 4.01
CA ARG A 120 14.99 -5.92 5.12
C ARG A 120 15.66 -4.98 6.13
N LYS A 121 16.36 -3.95 5.69
CA LYS A 121 16.94 -2.92 6.59
C LYS A 121 15.85 -2.21 7.39
N VAL A 122 14.78 -1.78 6.74
CA VAL A 122 13.62 -1.12 7.38
C VAL A 122 12.96 -2.06 8.38
N LEU A 123 12.74 -3.32 8.01
CA LEU A 123 12.09 -4.31 8.87
C LEU A 123 12.93 -4.61 10.12
N CYS A 124 14.25 -4.75 9.96
CA CYS A 124 15.17 -4.91 11.09
C CYS A 124 15.14 -3.69 12.02
N GLN A 125 15.11 -2.47 11.47
CA GLN A 125 14.97 -1.26 12.29
C GLN A 125 13.57 -1.13 12.93
N ALA A 126 12.52 -1.63 12.28
CA ALA A 126 11.18 -1.68 12.85
C ALA A 126 11.15 -2.58 14.09
N TYR A 127 11.86 -3.71 14.05
CA TYR A 127 12.04 -4.59 15.20
C TYR A 127 12.75 -3.87 16.37
N HIS A 128 13.90 -3.25 16.11
CA HIS A 128 14.68 -2.53 17.14
C HIS A 128 13.93 -1.36 17.76
N HIS A 129 13.15 -0.62 16.95
CA HIS A 129 12.35 0.51 17.44
C HIS A 129 10.96 0.12 17.95
N LYS A 130 10.60 -1.18 17.95
CA LYS A 130 9.28 -1.71 18.35
C LYS A 130 8.11 -1.07 17.58
N LEU A 131 8.31 -0.86 16.27
CA LEU A 131 7.30 -0.36 15.32
C LEU A 131 6.55 -1.52 14.63
N TYR A 132 6.21 -2.57 15.38
CA TYR A 132 5.45 -3.74 14.91
C TYR A 132 4.50 -4.21 16.02
N GLY A 133 3.62 -5.18 15.74
CA GLY A 133 2.70 -5.72 16.73
C GLY A 133 1.34 -5.02 16.77
N ARG A 134 0.68 -5.07 17.93
CA ARG A 134 -0.74 -4.68 18.14
C ARG A 134 -1.13 -3.25 17.74
N LYS A 135 -0.18 -2.34 17.61
CA LYS A 135 -0.44 -0.91 17.35
C LYS A 135 -0.15 -0.48 15.91
N TYR A 136 0.53 -1.33 15.13
CA TYR A 136 1.08 -0.94 13.83
C TYR A 136 0.55 -1.85 12.73
N THR A 137 0.41 -1.30 11.53
CA THR A 137 0.08 -2.05 10.32
C THR A 137 0.99 -1.58 9.20
N TRP A 138 1.68 -2.54 8.60
CA TRP A 138 2.61 -2.29 7.50
C TRP A 138 2.00 -2.75 6.18
N PHE A 139 2.18 -1.93 5.16
CA PHE A 139 1.94 -2.26 3.76
C PHE A 139 3.27 -2.31 3.04
N PHE A 140 3.62 -3.46 2.47
CA PHE A 140 4.76 -3.62 1.58
C PHE A 140 4.28 -3.89 0.15
N ILE A 141 5.21 -3.89 -0.80
CA ILE A 141 4.95 -4.23 -2.19
C ILE A 141 4.96 -5.77 -2.32
N GLY A 142 4.03 -6.35 -3.09
CA GLY A 142 3.84 -7.81 -3.13
C GLY A 142 4.76 -8.61 -4.06
N TRP A 143 5.44 -7.96 -5.01
CA TRP A 143 6.39 -8.57 -5.96
C TRP A 143 7.67 -9.17 -5.36
N TYR A 144 7.76 -9.29 -4.03
CA TYR A 144 8.90 -9.92 -3.38
C TYR A 144 8.70 -11.44 -3.30
N ALA A 145 9.78 -12.20 -3.29
CA ALA A 145 9.73 -13.64 -3.04
C ALA A 145 9.09 -13.93 -1.67
N ASP A 146 8.39 -15.06 -1.52
CA ASP A 146 7.65 -15.38 -0.29
C ASP A 146 8.50 -15.34 0.99
N THR A 147 9.80 -15.63 0.88
CA THR A 147 10.76 -15.66 1.99
C THR A 147 11.65 -14.43 2.09
N TRP A 148 11.31 -13.32 1.41
CA TRP A 148 12.17 -12.13 1.26
C TRP A 148 12.66 -11.50 2.57
N TYR A 149 11.90 -11.68 3.65
CA TYR A 149 12.19 -11.13 4.98
C TYR A 149 13.30 -11.90 5.69
N ILE A 150 13.65 -13.10 5.23
CA ILE A 150 14.80 -13.86 5.71
C ILE A 150 16.05 -13.25 5.07
N PRO A 151 16.97 -12.68 5.87
CA PRO A 151 18.16 -12.05 5.31
C PRO A 151 19.11 -13.10 4.73
N PRO A 152 19.65 -12.88 3.52
CA PRO A 152 20.67 -13.77 2.96
C PRO A 152 21.99 -13.64 3.74
N PRO A 153 22.85 -14.68 3.76
CA PRO A 153 24.09 -14.68 4.55
C PRO A 153 25.04 -13.52 4.23
N GLU A 154 25.08 -13.11 2.97
CA GLU A 154 25.85 -11.96 2.48
C GLU A 154 25.35 -10.59 3.01
N GLU A 155 24.11 -10.49 3.47
CA GLU A 155 23.59 -9.25 4.07
C GLU A 155 23.81 -9.24 5.58
N HIS A 156 24.86 -8.55 6.03
CA HIS A 156 25.19 -8.38 7.44
C HIS A 156 24.20 -7.42 8.15
N LEU A 157 23.01 -7.92 8.47
CA LEU A 157 22.00 -7.23 9.25
C LEU A 157 22.09 -7.62 10.73
N ASN A 158 21.95 -6.63 11.62
CA ASN A 158 21.93 -6.84 13.07
C ASN A 158 20.57 -7.40 13.57
N CYS A 159 19.97 -8.34 12.83
CA CYS A 159 18.71 -9.00 13.18
C CYS A 159 18.75 -10.49 12.80
N THR A 160 18.15 -11.35 13.62
CA THR A 160 17.99 -12.78 13.30
C THR A 160 16.76 -13.03 12.44
N ALA A 161 16.68 -14.19 11.79
CA ALA A 161 15.52 -14.57 10.96
C ALA A 161 14.21 -14.59 11.77
N GLU A 162 14.26 -15.00 13.03
CA GLU A 162 13.10 -15.02 13.94
C GLU A 162 12.62 -13.61 14.25
N GLN A 163 13.54 -12.68 14.52
CA GLN A 163 13.22 -11.27 14.78
C GLN A 163 12.57 -10.61 13.56
N MET A 164 13.09 -10.93 12.37
CA MET A 164 12.55 -10.45 11.10
C MET A 164 11.14 -11.01 10.85
N ALA A 165 10.94 -12.31 11.06
CA ALA A 165 9.65 -12.96 10.92
C ALA A 165 8.61 -12.37 11.90
N GLU A 166 9.00 -12.12 13.16
CA GLU A 166 8.15 -11.49 14.16
C GLU A 166 7.73 -10.07 13.74
N ALA A 167 8.65 -9.28 13.19
CA ALA A 167 8.39 -7.93 12.72
C ALA A 167 7.53 -7.89 11.44
N ALA A 168 7.65 -8.88 10.57
CA ALA A 168 6.87 -9.00 9.33
C ALA A 168 5.44 -9.52 9.59
N GLN A 169 5.15 -10.10 10.74
CA GLN A 169 3.87 -10.75 10.95
C GLN A 169 2.67 -9.79 10.74
N TYR A 170 1.66 -10.25 10.01
CA TYR A 170 0.42 -9.55 9.66
C TYR A 170 0.56 -8.29 8.79
N HIS A 171 1.71 -8.06 8.16
CA HIS A 171 1.82 -7.03 7.12
C HIS A 171 0.97 -7.40 5.90
N PHE A 172 0.48 -6.38 5.20
CA PHE A 172 -0.22 -6.54 3.93
C PHE A 172 0.75 -6.35 2.77
N THR A 173 0.61 -7.19 1.77
CA THR A 173 1.26 -7.04 0.46
C THR A 173 0.21 -6.86 -0.61
N THR A 174 0.62 -6.14 -1.64
CA THR A 174 -0.30 -5.72 -2.69
C THR A 174 0.42 -5.73 -4.03
N GLU A 175 -0.15 -6.41 -5.01
CA GLU A 175 0.46 -6.61 -6.31
C GLU A 175 -0.60 -6.72 -7.41
N SER A 176 -0.21 -6.46 -8.66
CA SER A 176 -1.05 -6.82 -9.80
C SER A 176 -1.06 -8.34 -9.98
N VAL A 177 -2.20 -8.91 -10.35
CA VAL A 177 -2.28 -10.34 -10.69
C VAL A 177 -1.43 -10.60 -11.93
N MET A 178 -0.35 -11.37 -11.77
CA MET A 178 0.54 -11.73 -12.88
C MET A 178 0.10 -13.01 -13.60
N LEU A 179 -0.46 -13.98 -12.87
CA LEU A 179 -0.96 -15.24 -13.42
C LEU A 179 -2.42 -15.45 -13.04
N SER A 180 -3.25 -15.77 -14.03
CA SER A 180 -4.66 -16.08 -13.78
C SER A 180 -4.80 -17.42 -13.05
N ARG A 181 -5.66 -17.45 -12.03
CA ARG A 181 -6.06 -18.68 -11.33
C ARG A 181 -7.32 -19.32 -11.92
N ASP A 182 -7.89 -18.72 -12.97
CA ASP A 182 -9.05 -19.28 -13.68
C ASP A 182 -8.70 -20.63 -14.32
N GLU A 183 -9.63 -21.58 -14.25
CA GLU A 183 -9.48 -22.90 -14.88
C GLU A 183 -9.99 -22.94 -16.32
N ASN A 184 -10.57 -21.83 -16.80
CA ASN A 184 -11.01 -21.71 -18.18
C ASN A 184 -9.80 -21.54 -19.12
N ALA A 185 -9.87 -22.22 -20.27
CA ALA A 185 -8.88 -22.07 -21.34
C ALA A 185 -8.80 -20.61 -21.82
N THR A 186 -7.57 -20.15 -22.05
CA THR A 186 -7.27 -18.82 -22.59
C THR A 186 -7.30 -18.84 -24.11
N ILE A 187 -7.00 -17.71 -24.77
CA ILE A 187 -6.93 -17.64 -26.23
C ILE A 187 -5.94 -18.64 -26.86
N SER A 188 -4.91 -19.02 -26.10
CA SER A 188 -3.92 -20.01 -26.54
C SER A 188 -4.38 -21.47 -26.40
N GLY A 189 -5.58 -21.70 -25.84
CA GLY A 189 -6.08 -23.03 -25.49
C GLY A 189 -5.53 -23.59 -24.18
N MET A 190 -4.56 -22.92 -23.53
CA MET A 190 -3.97 -23.33 -22.26
C MET A 190 -4.54 -22.51 -21.09
N THR A 191 -4.53 -23.08 -19.89
CA THR A 191 -4.77 -22.39 -18.61
C THR A 191 -3.50 -21.73 -18.08
N GLY A 192 -3.62 -20.85 -17.08
CA GLY A 192 -2.45 -20.24 -16.43
C GLY A 192 -1.51 -21.28 -15.79
N ARG A 193 -2.08 -22.33 -15.17
CA ARG A 193 -1.31 -23.44 -14.59
C ARG A 193 -0.54 -24.24 -15.64
N GLU A 194 -1.19 -24.56 -16.75
CA GLU A 194 -0.54 -25.27 -17.86
C GLU A 194 0.57 -24.45 -18.50
N PHE A 195 0.36 -23.12 -18.67
CA PHE A 195 1.40 -22.21 -19.11
C PHE A 195 2.62 -22.24 -18.17
N GLN A 196 2.38 -22.16 -16.86
CA GLN A 196 3.46 -22.18 -15.88
C GLN A 196 4.22 -23.52 -15.90
N ALA A 197 3.50 -24.65 -15.95
CA ALA A 197 4.11 -25.97 -16.06
C ALA A 197 4.95 -26.11 -17.34
N ARG A 198 4.44 -25.62 -18.47
CA ARG A 198 5.16 -25.59 -19.76
C ARG A 198 6.40 -24.72 -19.68
N LEU A 199 6.32 -23.55 -19.07
CA LEU A 199 7.45 -22.64 -18.90
C LEU A 199 8.53 -23.28 -18.03
N THR A 200 8.15 -23.84 -16.88
CA THR A 200 9.08 -24.54 -15.98
C THR A 200 9.79 -25.70 -16.69
N ALA A 201 9.08 -26.46 -17.54
CA ALA A 201 9.69 -27.54 -18.32
C ALA A 201 10.67 -27.06 -19.41
N MET A 202 10.61 -25.79 -19.82
CA MET A 202 11.55 -25.18 -20.77
C MET A 202 12.78 -24.57 -20.09
N LEU A 203 12.74 -24.38 -18.78
CA LEU A 203 13.89 -23.90 -18.02
C LEU A 203 14.90 -25.04 -17.82
N SER A 204 16.17 -24.68 -17.58
CA SER A 204 17.21 -25.68 -17.31
C SER A 204 16.83 -26.53 -16.09
N PRO A 205 17.16 -27.84 -16.04
CA PRO A 205 16.82 -28.71 -14.91
C PRO A 205 17.30 -28.19 -13.55
N ASP A 206 18.40 -27.43 -13.55
CA ASP A 206 19.04 -26.86 -12.35
C ASP A 206 18.47 -25.49 -11.93
N SER A 207 17.53 -24.93 -12.71
CA SER A 207 16.94 -23.64 -12.40
C SER A 207 15.67 -23.80 -11.57
N ASP A 208 15.71 -23.22 -10.37
CA ASP A 208 14.55 -23.10 -9.51
C ASP A 208 13.68 -21.92 -9.98
N PRO A 209 12.38 -22.13 -10.29
CA PRO A 209 11.46 -21.04 -10.60
C PRO A 209 11.45 -19.92 -9.55
N ALA A 210 11.68 -20.23 -8.28
CA ALA A 210 11.72 -19.25 -7.20
C ALA A 210 12.96 -18.33 -7.26
N ASN A 211 14.07 -18.82 -7.82
CA ASN A 211 15.32 -18.08 -7.98
C ASN A 211 15.52 -17.55 -9.40
N THR A 212 14.60 -17.85 -10.33
CA THR A 212 14.67 -17.39 -11.71
C THR A 212 14.10 -15.98 -11.81
N GLY A 213 14.97 -15.01 -12.04
CA GLY A 213 14.57 -13.61 -12.20
C GLY A 213 13.58 -13.42 -13.35
N GLY A 214 12.49 -12.68 -13.10
CA GLY A 214 11.46 -12.39 -14.12
C GLY A 214 10.45 -13.52 -14.36
N PHE A 215 10.53 -14.63 -13.60
CA PHE A 215 9.60 -15.75 -13.74
C PHE A 215 8.13 -15.35 -13.48
N PRO A 216 7.81 -14.56 -12.42
CA PRO A 216 6.44 -14.09 -12.19
C PRO A 216 5.88 -13.23 -13.34
N GLU A 217 6.72 -12.48 -14.05
CA GLU A 217 6.33 -11.55 -15.11
C GLU A 217 6.21 -12.21 -16.50
N ALA A 218 6.67 -13.46 -16.66
CA ALA A 218 6.60 -14.19 -17.93
C ALA A 218 5.19 -14.26 -18.57
N PRO A 219 4.09 -14.44 -17.82
CA PRO A 219 2.73 -14.38 -18.37
C PRO A 219 2.41 -13.04 -19.07
N LEU A 220 2.94 -11.93 -18.56
CA LEU A 220 2.73 -10.60 -19.15
C LEU A 220 3.39 -10.51 -20.53
N ALA A 221 4.61 -11.04 -20.66
CA ALA A 221 5.33 -11.07 -21.93
C ALA A 221 4.61 -11.97 -22.95
N TYR A 222 4.12 -13.13 -22.51
CA TYR A 222 3.35 -14.04 -23.36
C TYR A 222 2.08 -13.37 -23.90
N ASP A 223 1.31 -12.73 -23.03
CA ASP A 223 0.08 -12.03 -23.42
C ASP A 223 0.35 -10.77 -24.24
N ALA A 224 1.51 -10.11 -24.07
CA ALA A 224 1.90 -8.97 -24.91
C ALA A 224 2.06 -9.37 -26.39
N VAL A 225 2.61 -10.56 -26.67
CA VAL A 225 2.72 -11.10 -28.03
C VAL A 225 1.36 -11.42 -28.63
N TRP A 226 0.48 -12.02 -27.83
CA TRP A 226 -0.90 -12.27 -28.25
C TRP A 226 -1.65 -10.99 -28.56
N ALA A 227 -1.52 -9.96 -27.70
CA ALA A 227 -2.12 -8.66 -27.92
C ALA A 227 -1.65 -8.04 -29.24
N LEU A 228 -0.35 -8.11 -29.51
CA LEU A 228 0.23 -7.62 -30.76
C LEU A 228 -0.27 -8.39 -31.99
N ALA A 229 -0.35 -9.72 -31.90
CA ALA A 229 -0.85 -10.55 -33.00
C ALA A 229 -2.33 -10.24 -33.32
N LEU A 230 -3.16 -10.05 -32.30
CA LEU A 230 -4.55 -9.63 -32.43
C LEU A 230 -4.66 -8.22 -33.03
N ALA A 231 -3.82 -7.29 -32.57
CA ALA A 231 -3.78 -5.94 -33.09
C ALA A 231 -3.40 -5.93 -34.57
N PHE A 232 -2.37 -6.69 -35.00
CA PHE A 232 -2.02 -6.79 -36.41
C PHE A 232 -3.14 -7.41 -37.26
N ASN A 233 -3.84 -8.42 -36.74
CA ASN A 233 -4.99 -8.98 -37.43
C ASN A 233 -6.12 -7.95 -37.61
N CYS A 234 -6.40 -7.15 -36.58
CA CYS A 234 -7.32 -6.02 -36.65
C CYS A 234 -6.86 -4.98 -37.67
N THR A 235 -5.59 -4.57 -37.63
CA THR A 235 -5.02 -3.56 -38.54
C THR A 235 -5.16 -4.01 -39.98
N ARG A 236 -4.78 -5.26 -40.28
CA ARG A 236 -4.91 -5.85 -41.62
C ARG A 236 -6.32 -5.72 -42.19
N ASN A 237 -7.35 -5.88 -41.35
CA ASN A 237 -8.75 -5.80 -41.78
C ASN A 237 -9.28 -4.36 -41.89
N ARG A 238 -8.58 -3.38 -41.32
CA ARG A 238 -8.94 -1.95 -41.36
C ARG A 238 -8.10 -1.13 -42.34
N LEU A 239 -7.06 -1.71 -42.93
CA LEU A 239 -6.26 -1.04 -43.95
C LEU A 239 -7.07 -0.80 -45.23
N PRO A 240 -6.80 0.31 -45.96
CA PRO A 240 -7.39 0.55 -47.26
C PRO A 240 -7.06 -0.58 -48.25
N GLU A 241 -7.93 -0.77 -49.23
CA GLU A 241 -7.74 -1.76 -50.28
C GLU A 241 -6.41 -1.52 -51.02
N GLY A 242 -5.62 -2.58 -51.22
CA GLY A 242 -4.29 -2.51 -51.84
C GLY A 242 -3.13 -2.13 -50.92
N VAL A 243 -3.41 -1.70 -49.68
CA VAL A 243 -2.39 -1.39 -48.67
C VAL A 243 -2.16 -2.61 -47.78
N ARG A 244 -0.88 -3.03 -47.64
CA ARG A 244 -0.52 -4.16 -46.79
C ARG A 244 0.41 -3.75 -45.65
N LEU A 245 0.43 -4.54 -44.58
CA LEU A 245 1.26 -4.30 -43.40
C LEU A 245 2.76 -4.26 -43.73
N GLU A 246 3.22 -4.98 -44.75
CA GLU A 246 4.64 -5.01 -45.13
C GLU A 246 5.12 -3.69 -45.77
N GLN A 247 4.20 -2.80 -46.13
CA GLN A 247 4.51 -1.49 -46.73
C GLN A 247 4.67 -0.38 -45.68
N PHE A 248 4.83 -0.74 -44.41
CA PHE A 248 5.01 0.22 -43.32
C PHE A 248 6.32 1.02 -43.46
N THR A 249 6.22 2.34 -43.27
CA THR A 249 7.35 3.26 -43.14
C THR A 249 7.20 4.07 -41.86
N TYR A 250 8.30 4.58 -41.30
CA TYR A 250 8.26 5.34 -40.04
C TYR A 250 7.47 6.66 -40.13
N ASP A 251 7.22 7.17 -41.34
CA ASP A 251 6.44 8.38 -41.59
C ASP A 251 4.94 8.10 -41.82
N ASN A 252 4.54 6.82 -41.86
CA ASN A 252 3.17 6.42 -42.15
C ASN A 252 2.27 6.54 -40.91
N GLN A 253 1.78 7.76 -40.67
CA GLN A 253 0.86 8.08 -39.57
C GLN A 253 -0.45 7.30 -39.67
N MET A 254 -1.00 7.10 -40.88
CA MET A 254 -2.25 6.36 -41.07
C MET A 254 -2.16 4.93 -40.53
N MET A 255 -1.12 4.18 -40.89
CA MET A 255 -0.95 2.81 -40.39
C MET A 255 -0.69 2.80 -38.87
N ALA A 256 0.06 3.78 -38.36
CA ALA A 256 0.34 3.92 -36.95
C ALA A 256 -0.93 4.18 -36.12
N ASP A 257 -1.80 5.07 -36.61
CA ASP A 257 -3.07 5.42 -35.95
C ASP A 257 -4.04 4.23 -35.96
N ILE A 258 -4.17 3.52 -37.09
CA ILE A 258 -5.00 2.31 -37.15
C ILE A 258 -4.47 1.22 -36.21
N LEU A 259 -3.14 1.03 -36.15
CA LEU A 259 -2.53 0.08 -35.23
C LEU A 259 -2.76 0.48 -33.78
N PHE A 260 -2.61 1.75 -33.44
CA PHE A 260 -2.86 2.26 -32.09
C PHE A 260 -4.33 2.03 -31.67
N ASP A 261 -5.28 2.33 -32.55
CA ASP A 261 -6.70 2.05 -32.33
C ASP A 261 -6.99 0.55 -32.14
N CYS A 262 -6.34 -0.32 -32.92
CA CYS A 262 -6.49 -1.75 -32.80
C CYS A 262 -5.92 -2.29 -31.48
N ILE A 263 -4.75 -1.78 -31.03
CA ILE A 263 -4.19 -2.12 -29.72
C ILE A 263 -5.15 -1.65 -28.60
N LYS A 264 -5.62 -0.40 -28.68
CA LYS A 264 -6.54 0.18 -27.70
C LYS A 264 -7.82 -0.65 -27.52
N ASN A 265 -8.38 -1.14 -28.63
CA ASN A 265 -9.61 -1.93 -28.63
C ASN A 265 -9.37 -3.45 -28.45
N THR A 266 -8.14 -3.86 -28.16
CA THR A 266 -7.83 -5.28 -27.93
C THR A 266 -8.36 -5.72 -26.56
N LEU A 267 -9.25 -6.71 -26.57
CA LEU A 267 -9.80 -7.35 -25.37
C LEU A 267 -9.79 -8.87 -25.56
N PHE A 268 -9.05 -9.58 -24.72
CA PHE A 268 -9.04 -11.04 -24.73
C PHE A 268 -8.72 -11.64 -23.36
N ARG A 269 -8.89 -12.95 -23.24
CA ARG A 269 -8.51 -13.75 -22.07
C ARG A 269 -7.14 -14.38 -22.32
N GLY A 270 -6.12 -13.85 -21.67
CA GLY A 270 -4.75 -14.37 -21.67
C GLY A 270 -4.43 -15.20 -20.42
N VAL A 271 -3.20 -15.69 -20.33
CA VAL A 271 -2.71 -16.50 -19.19
C VAL A 271 -2.56 -15.68 -17.91
N SER A 272 -2.37 -14.37 -18.06
CA SER A 272 -2.35 -13.41 -16.96
C SER A 272 -3.74 -12.82 -16.65
N GLY A 273 -4.81 -13.35 -17.26
CA GLY A 273 -6.19 -12.96 -17.02
C GLY A 273 -6.80 -12.16 -18.17
N ARG A 274 -7.78 -11.30 -17.86
CA ARG A 274 -8.37 -10.41 -18.86
C ARG A 274 -7.37 -9.33 -19.23
N VAL A 275 -7.04 -9.22 -20.52
CA VAL A 275 -6.10 -8.24 -21.06
C VAL A 275 -6.88 -7.14 -21.76
N MET A 276 -6.69 -5.91 -21.31
CA MET A 276 -7.22 -4.70 -21.93
C MET A 276 -6.32 -3.51 -21.59
N PHE A 277 -6.40 -2.45 -22.40
CA PHE A 277 -5.56 -1.26 -22.27
C PHE A 277 -6.42 -0.03 -22.01
N SER A 278 -5.89 0.89 -21.20
CA SER A 278 -6.46 2.21 -20.97
C SER A 278 -6.15 3.17 -22.13
N ASP A 279 -6.79 4.34 -22.13
CA ASP A 279 -6.51 5.40 -23.10
C ASP A 279 -5.05 5.90 -23.07
N SER A 280 -4.35 5.75 -21.94
CA SER A 280 -2.91 6.06 -21.79
C SER A 280 -1.99 4.93 -22.26
N GLY A 281 -2.55 3.79 -22.66
CA GLY A 281 -1.82 2.59 -23.06
C GLY A 281 -1.50 1.63 -21.91
N ASP A 282 -1.80 2.01 -20.66
CA ASP A 282 -1.53 1.16 -19.49
C ASP A 282 -2.43 -0.05 -19.50
N ARG A 283 -1.87 -1.23 -19.22
CA ARG A 283 -2.66 -2.44 -19.02
C ARG A 283 -3.51 -2.31 -17.76
N ILE A 284 -4.79 -2.61 -17.89
CA ILE A 284 -5.72 -2.66 -16.75
C ILE A 284 -5.71 -4.09 -16.18
N ALA A 285 -5.28 -4.22 -14.94
CA ALA A 285 -5.22 -5.49 -14.22
C ALA A 285 -5.95 -5.40 -12.87
N ARG A 286 -6.38 -6.56 -12.37
CA ARG A 286 -6.85 -6.69 -10.99
C ARG A 286 -5.68 -6.65 -10.03
N THR A 287 -5.85 -6.01 -8.89
CA THR A 287 -4.87 -6.02 -7.80
C THR A 287 -5.22 -7.13 -6.82
N GLN A 288 -4.25 -7.99 -6.50
CA GLN A 288 -4.33 -8.98 -5.45
C GLN A 288 -3.82 -8.38 -4.13
N ILE A 289 -4.52 -8.69 -3.05
CA ILE A 289 -4.16 -8.27 -1.70
C ILE A 289 -3.89 -9.52 -0.87
N GLU A 290 -2.76 -9.54 -0.19
CA GLU A 290 -2.34 -10.64 0.65
C GLU A 290 -1.92 -10.15 2.02
N GLN A 291 -1.93 -11.06 2.98
CA GLN A 291 -1.42 -10.83 4.31
C GLN A 291 -0.47 -11.94 4.70
N MET A 292 0.67 -11.58 5.28
CA MET A 292 1.60 -12.53 5.86
C MET A 292 1.05 -13.06 7.19
N GLN A 293 0.70 -14.35 7.24
CA GLN A 293 0.20 -15.05 8.42
C GLN A 293 1.11 -16.25 8.71
N ASN A 294 1.92 -16.15 9.77
CA ASN A 294 2.79 -17.24 10.27
C ASN A 294 3.73 -17.80 9.18
N GLY A 295 4.39 -16.92 8.44
CA GLY A 295 5.33 -17.30 7.37
C GLY A 295 4.69 -17.70 6.04
N LYS A 296 3.35 -17.59 5.89
CA LYS A 296 2.65 -17.83 4.62
C LYS A 296 1.83 -16.62 4.19
N TYR A 297 1.88 -16.28 2.90
CA TYR A 297 0.97 -15.28 2.32
C TYR A 297 -0.40 -15.88 2.04
N VAL A 298 -1.43 -15.26 2.60
CA VAL A 298 -2.82 -15.65 2.41
C VAL A 298 -3.52 -14.55 1.64
N VAL A 299 -4.24 -14.92 0.58
CA VAL A 299 -5.02 -13.97 -0.24
C VAL A 299 -6.22 -13.45 0.56
N MET A 300 -6.27 -12.13 0.73
CA MET A 300 -7.32 -11.41 1.44
C MET A 300 -8.46 -10.98 0.51
N GLY A 301 -8.15 -10.72 -0.76
CA GLY A 301 -9.13 -10.24 -1.73
C GLY A 301 -8.52 -9.71 -3.02
N PHE A 302 -9.40 -9.26 -3.91
CA PHE A 302 -9.04 -8.64 -5.18
C PHE A 302 -9.73 -7.28 -5.34
N TYR A 303 -9.03 -6.34 -5.96
CA TYR A 303 -9.58 -5.06 -6.34
C TYR A 303 -9.60 -4.92 -7.86
N ASP A 304 -10.79 -4.63 -8.40
CA ASP A 304 -10.97 -4.35 -9.81
C ASP A 304 -10.92 -2.84 -10.06
N THR A 305 -9.93 -2.39 -10.82
CA THR A 305 -9.74 -0.98 -11.13
C THR A 305 -10.82 -0.43 -12.06
N THR A 306 -11.49 -1.29 -12.85
CA THR A 306 -12.56 -0.88 -13.78
C THR A 306 -13.89 -0.65 -13.07
N THR A 307 -14.30 -1.58 -12.21
CA THR A 307 -15.57 -1.49 -11.48
C THR A 307 -15.42 -0.74 -10.15
N GLN A 308 -14.19 -0.52 -9.70
CA GLN A 308 -13.86 0.04 -8.37
C GLN A 308 -14.39 -0.81 -7.20
N GLU A 309 -14.63 -2.09 -7.46
CA GLU A 309 -15.13 -3.04 -6.48
C GLU A 309 -13.98 -3.74 -5.77
N LEU A 310 -14.14 -3.88 -4.45
CA LEU A 310 -13.23 -4.64 -3.59
C LEU A 310 -13.91 -5.94 -3.20
N GLU A 311 -13.47 -7.04 -3.80
CA GLU A 311 -13.81 -8.39 -3.37
C GLU A 311 -12.96 -8.73 -2.14
N TRP A 312 -13.60 -8.97 -0.99
CA TRP A 312 -12.91 -9.19 0.29
C TRP A 312 -13.37 -10.47 0.95
N TYR A 313 -12.42 -11.33 1.32
CA TYR A 313 -12.70 -12.66 1.86
C TYR A 313 -12.82 -12.74 3.38
N GLY A 314 -12.47 -11.68 4.11
CA GLY A 314 -12.61 -11.65 5.58
C GLY A 314 -11.68 -12.61 6.33
N LYS A 315 -10.50 -12.89 5.75
CA LYS A 315 -9.49 -13.82 6.30
C LYS A 315 -8.37 -13.12 7.05
N GLU A 316 -8.46 -11.81 7.22
CA GLU A 316 -7.43 -11.02 7.88
C GLU A 316 -7.27 -11.41 9.35
N GLN A 317 -6.02 -11.51 9.78
CA GLN A 317 -5.67 -11.72 11.18
C GLN A 317 -5.00 -10.47 11.74
N TRP A 318 -5.28 -10.21 13.00
CA TRP A 318 -4.72 -9.09 13.74
C TRP A 318 -4.17 -9.60 15.06
N TYR A 319 -3.20 -8.89 15.63
CA TYR A 319 -2.69 -9.20 16.97
C TYR A 319 -3.74 -8.99 18.09
N SER A 320 -4.85 -8.30 17.80
CA SER A 320 -5.94 -8.05 18.75
C SER A 320 -7.23 -8.67 18.24
N THR A 321 -8.02 -9.25 19.15
CA THR A 321 -9.37 -9.73 18.87
C THR A 321 -10.37 -8.62 18.56
N LYS A 322 -10.00 -7.35 18.82
CA LYS A 322 -10.84 -6.17 18.58
C LYS A 322 -10.78 -5.64 17.14
N GLY A 323 -10.00 -6.28 16.26
CA GLY A 323 -9.87 -5.90 14.86
C GLY A 323 -8.63 -5.03 14.57
N PRO A 324 -8.64 -4.24 13.48
CA PRO A 324 -7.49 -3.43 13.04
C PRO A 324 -7.11 -2.39 14.10
N PRO A 325 -5.81 -2.05 14.23
CA PRO A 325 -5.39 -0.98 15.12
C PRO A 325 -5.94 0.37 14.64
N PRO A 326 -6.31 1.28 15.57
CA PRO A 326 -6.66 2.65 15.22
C PRO A 326 -5.42 3.39 14.72
N ASP A 327 -5.61 4.30 13.78
CA ASP A 327 -4.57 5.10 13.13
C ASP A 327 -3.91 6.15 14.04
N SER A 328 -4.53 6.45 15.18
CA SER A 328 -4.09 7.47 16.15
C SER A 328 -4.56 7.14 17.57
N THR A 329 -4.05 7.87 18.57
CA THR A 329 -4.59 7.83 19.93
C THR A 329 -5.99 8.44 19.95
N ILE A 330 -6.97 7.69 20.45
CA ILE A 330 -8.31 8.21 20.70
C ILE A 330 -8.26 8.99 22.01
N ILE A 331 -8.32 10.32 21.91
CA ILE A 331 -8.39 11.20 23.08
C ILE A 331 -9.80 11.09 23.67
N ARG A 332 -9.88 10.68 24.94
CA ARG A 332 -11.14 10.64 25.70
C ARG A 332 -11.04 11.67 26.81
N GLU A 333 -11.81 12.73 26.68
CA GLU A 333 -11.96 13.71 27.75
C GLU A 333 -12.81 13.08 28.86
N SER A 334 -12.32 13.19 30.09
CA SER A 334 -13.05 12.75 31.27
C SER A 334 -13.07 13.89 32.26
N ILE A 335 -14.23 14.15 32.85
CA ILE A 335 -14.40 15.19 33.86
C ILE A 335 -13.76 14.66 35.14
N LEU A 336 -12.75 15.37 35.64
CA LEU A 336 -12.17 15.09 36.94
C LEU A 336 -13.14 15.58 38.02
N THR A 337 -13.84 14.65 38.67
CA THR A 337 -14.72 14.94 39.80
C THR A 337 -14.01 14.65 41.11
N VAL A 338 -14.37 15.37 42.17
CA VAL A 338 -13.90 15.07 43.53
C VAL A 338 -14.46 13.71 43.97
N ALA A 339 -13.66 12.93 44.72
CA ALA A 339 -14.14 11.68 45.30
C ALA A 339 -15.36 11.93 46.17
N SER A 340 -16.44 11.19 45.92
CA SER A 340 -17.72 11.36 46.63
C SER A 340 -17.56 11.26 48.14
N GLU A 341 -16.67 10.37 48.61
CA GLU A 341 -16.38 10.19 50.03
C GLU A 341 -15.83 11.47 50.69
N LEU A 342 -14.87 12.14 50.04
CA LEU A 342 -14.32 13.40 50.53
C LEU A 342 -15.36 14.52 50.51
N TYR A 343 -16.17 14.57 49.45
CA TYR A 343 -17.26 15.53 49.34
C TYR A 343 -18.24 15.40 50.52
N TYR A 344 -18.67 14.18 50.84
CA TYR A 344 -19.57 13.93 51.97
C TYR A 344 -18.91 14.24 53.32
N ALA A 345 -17.63 13.89 53.51
CA ALA A 345 -16.91 14.20 54.76
C ALA A 345 -16.85 15.72 55.01
N VAL A 346 -16.46 16.51 54.01
CA VAL A 346 -16.41 17.97 54.10
C VAL A 346 -17.80 18.56 54.33
N ALA A 347 -18.83 18.04 53.64
CA ALA A 347 -20.21 18.49 53.84
C ALA A 347 -20.66 18.27 55.29
N VAL A 348 -20.39 17.10 55.89
CA VAL A 348 -20.72 16.81 57.29
C VAL A 348 -20.01 17.77 58.24
N PHE A 349 -18.70 18.00 58.07
CA PHE A 349 -17.97 18.98 58.88
C PHE A 349 -18.54 20.40 58.74
N ALA A 350 -18.92 20.80 57.52
CA ALA A 350 -19.56 22.09 57.28
C ALA A 350 -20.90 22.20 58.02
N PHE A 351 -21.73 21.16 58.02
CA PHE A 351 -22.99 21.14 58.77
C PHE A 351 -22.79 21.19 60.29
N ILE A 352 -21.79 20.48 60.82
CA ILE A 352 -21.44 20.54 62.26
C ILE A 352 -21.00 21.97 62.63
N GLY A 353 -20.15 22.60 61.82
CA GLY A 353 -19.72 23.98 62.03
C GLY A 353 -20.89 24.97 62.03
N LEU A 354 -21.83 24.79 61.09
CA LEU A 354 -23.02 25.64 60.97
C LEU A 354 -23.98 25.47 62.18
N ALA A 355 -24.14 24.25 62.68
CA ALA A 355 -24.91 23.97 63.89
C ALA A 355 -24.28 24.58 65.15
N LEU A 356 -22.95 24.48 65.28
CA LEU A 356 -22.21 25.11 66.39
C LEU A 356 -22.33 26.63 66.36
N ALA A 357 -22.19 27.25 65.19
CA ALA A 357 -22.34 28.70 65.01
C ALA A 357 -23.76 29.17 65.34
N ALA A 358 -24.79 28.44 64.91
CA ALA A 358 -26.17 28.73 65.29
C ALA A 358 -26.38 28.59 66.81
N GLY A 359 -25.80 27.54 67.42
CA GLY A 359 -25.86 27.31 68.87
C GLY A 359 -25.21 28.44 69.67
N THR A 360 -24.01 28.88 69.30
CA THR A 360 -23.34 30.01 69.96
C THR A 360 -24.07 31.33 69.73
N PHE A 361 -24.65 31.55 68.55
CA PHE A 361 -25.48 32.72 68.27
C PHE A 361 -26.74 32.77 69.15
N ILE A 362 -27.46 31.64 69.27
CA ILE A 362 -28.63 31.53 70.15
C ILE A 362 -28.23 31.73 71.61
N PHE A 363 -27.13 31.12 72.04
CA PHE A 363 -26.59 31.29 73.38
C PHE A 363 -26.26 32.77 73.65
N ASN A 364 -25.54 33.42 72.74
CA ASN A 364 -25.18 34.83 72.87
C ASN A 364 -26.43 35.71 73.00
N ASN A 365 -27.44 35.53 72.14
CA ASN A 365 -28.69 36.30 72.22
C ASN A 365 -29.48 36.03 73.51
N LYS A 366 -29.52 34.78 73.99
CA LYS A 366 -30.27 34.41 75.21
C LYS A 366 -29.62 34.96 76.48
N TYR A 367 -28.28 35.05 76.50
CA TYR A 367 -27.51 35.50 77.67
C TYR A 367 -26.99 36.93 77.56
N ALA A 368 -27.30 37.65 76.47
CA ALA A 368 -26.91 39.05 76.23
C ALA A 368 -27.25 40.02 77.37
N PHE A 369 -28.25 39.71 78.20
CA PHE A 369 -28.70 40.56 79.31
C PHE A 369 -28.19 40.11 80.70
N ARG A 370 -27.38 39.04 80.80
CA ARG A 370 -26.73 38.64 82.06
C ARG A 370 -25.31 39.22 82.10
N GLY A 371 -24.97 39.96 83.15
CA GLY A 371 -23.74 40.76 83.30
C GLY A 371 -22.40 40.01 83.40
N ILE A 372 -22.28 38.83 82.79
CA ILE A 372 -21.04 38.04 82.68
C ILE A 372 -20.42 38.18 81.28
N LEU A 373 -21.21 38.57 80.27
CA LEU A 373 -20.70 38.96 78.95
C LEU A 373 -20.41 40.47 78.97
N GLU A 374 -19.15 40.86 79.13
CA GLU A 374 -18.74 42.24 78.91
C GLU A 374 -19.02 42.63 77.45
N PRO A 375 -19.63 43.79 77.17
CA PRO A 375 -19.89 44.25 75.82
C PRO A 375 -18.57 44.72 75.20
N SER A 376 -17.76 43.79 74.72
CA SER A 376 -16.48 44.15 74.09
C SER A 376 -16.65 44.66 72.66
N MET A 377 -17.72 44.32 71.92
CA MET A 377 -17.88 44.79 70.53
C MET A 377 -19.34 44.85 70.04
N LEU A 378 -20.10 45.85 70.49
CA LEU A 378 -21.24 46.44 69.73
C LEU A 378 -21.34 47.96 70.04
N LYS A 379 -20.19 48.61 70.24
CA LYS A 379 -20.06 50.08 70.26
C LYS A 379 -19.32 50.52 68.99
N GLN A 380 -19.94 50.35 67.84
CA GLN A 380 -19.61 51.10 66.63
C GLN A 380 -20.90 51.37 65.86
N HIS A 381 -21.70 52.32 66.35
CA HIS A 381 -21.92 53.60 65.69
C HIS A 381 -22.66 54.58 66.61
#